data_AF-A0A9E2PBP3-F1
#
_entry.id   AF-A0A9E2PBP3-F1
#
_cell.length_a   1.000
_cell.length_b   1.000
_cell.length_c   1.000
_cell.angle_alpha   90.00
_cell.angle_beta   90.00
_cell.angle_gamma   90.00
#
_symmetry.space_group_name_H-M   'P 1'
#
loop_
_entity.id
_entity.type
_entity.pdbx_description
1 polymer ?
#
loop_
_entity_poly.entity_id
_entity_poly.type
_entity_poly.pdbx_seq_one_letter_code
_entity_poly.pdbx_strand_id
1 'polypeptide(L)'
;MIGIKITINDDGSLNVPDFPVIPFIEGDGTGPDIWNAARPVFDKAVASAYNGKREIKWLEILAGEKAFNKTGKWLPEETLKAIREHVVAIKGPMTTPVGKGI
;
A
#
# COMPACT_ATOMS: atom_id res chain seq x y z
N MET A 1 -16.94 -0.75 8.56
CA MET A 1 -16.09 -1.46 9.54
C MET A 1 -14.70 -0.88 9.51
N ILE A 2 -14.06 -0.78 10.68
CA ILE A 2 -12.69 -0.26 10.85
C ILE A 2 -11.71 -1.36 10.39
N GLY A 3 -10.66 -1.01 9.63
CA GLY A 3 -9.66 -1.97 9.19
C GLY A 3 -8.73 -2.41 10.34
N ILE A 4 -8.18 -3.61 10.23
CA ILE A 4 -7.30 -4.23 11.25
C ILE A 4 -5.92 -4.50 10.64
N LYS A 5 -4.86 -4.27 11.41
CA LYS A 5 -3.47 -4.52 10.96
C LYS A 5 -3.19 -6.02 10.81
N ILE A 6 -2.41 -6.38 9.80
CA ILE A 6 -1.77 -7.70 9.71
C ILE A 6 -0.65 -7.76 10.77
N THR A 7 -0.47 -8.90 11.42
CA THR A 7 0.64 -9.14 12.36
C THR A 7 1.45 -10.36 11.95
N ILE A 8 2.68 -10.44 12.45
CA ILE A 8 3.61 -11.56 12.22
C ILE A 8 3.80 -12.28 13.56
N ASN A 9 3.68 -13.61 13.54
CA ASN A 9 3.99 -14.47 14.68
C ASN A 9 5.51 -14.70 14.79
N ASP A 10 5.98 -15.22 15.92
CA ASP A 10 7.41 -15.51 16.16
C ASP A 10 7.99 -16.52 15.16
N ASP A 11 7.15 -17.38 14.57
CA ASP A 11 7.53 -18.35 13.52
C ASP A 11 7.54 -17.76 12.10
N GLY A 12 7.25 -16.47 11.96
CA GLY A 12 7.17 -15.76 10.68
C GLY A 12 5.84 -15.90 9.94
N SER A 13 4.87 -16.67 10.46
CA SER A 13 3.53 -16.78 9.87
C SER A 13 2.73 -15.49 10.05
N LEU A 14 1.81 -15.22 9.11
CA LEU A 14 0.98 -14.01 9.12
C LEU A 14 -0.39 -14.27 9.74
N ASN A 15 -0.80 -13.40 10.67
CA ASN A 15 -2.20 -13.30 11.07
C ASN A 15 -2.89 -12.24 10.20
N VAL A 16 -3.74 -12.69 9.29
CA VAL A 16 -4.46 -11.83 8.35
C VAL A 16 -5.94 -11.78 8.72
N PRO A 17 -6.47 -10.64 9.19
CA PRO A 17 -7.89 -10.47 9.52
C PRO A 17 -8.77 -10.44 8.27
N ASP A 18 -10.09 -10.51 8.43
CA ASP A 18 -11.04 -10.43 7.31
C ASP A 18 -11.09 -9.04 6.65
N PHE A 19 -10.73 -7.99 7.40
CA PHE A 19 -10.70 -6.59 6.95
C PHE A 19 -9.30 -5.96 7.11
N PRO A 20 -8.27 -6.47 6.41
CA PRO A 20 -6.90 -6.03 6.61
C PRO A 20 -6.69 -4.62 6.07
N VAL A 21 -5.93 -3.80 6.79
CA VAL A 21 -5.40 -2.53 6.25
C VAL A 21 -4.14 -2.82 5.45
N ILE A 22 -4.15 -2.47 4.16
CA ILE A 22 -2.99 -2.63 3.27
C ILE A 22 -2.58 -1.25 2.76
N PRO A 23 -1.39 -0.75 3.13
CA PRO A 23 -0.86 0.47 2.56
C PRO A 23 -0.55 0.32 1.08
N PHE A 24 -0.78 1.37 0.32
CA PHE A 24 -0.38 1.45 -1.08
C PHE A 24 0.32 2.77 -1.40
N ILE A 25 1.33 2.68 -2.26
CA ILE A 25 1.94 3.84 -2.93
C ILE A 25 1.40 3.85 -4.35
N GLU A 26 0.66 4.89 -4.73
CA GLU A 26 0.07 5.02 -6.08
C GLU A 26 1.14 4.94 -7.19
N GLY A 27 2.32 5.49 -6.92
CA GLY A 27 3.45 5.54 -7.85
C GLY A 27 3.50 6.83 -8.67
N ASP A 28 4.57 6.97 -9.44
CA ASP A 28 4.86 8.11 -10.32
C ASP A 28 4.59 7.74 -11.79
N GLY A 29 4.57 8.72 -12.68
CA GLY A 29 4.36 8.48 -14.12
C GLY A 29 3.03 7.75 -14.38
N THR A 30 3.11 6.51 -14.87
CA THR A 30 1.93 5.66 -15.15
C THR A 30 1.28 5.06 -13.90
N GLY A 31 1.84 5.26 -12.71
CA GLY A 31 1.36 4.70 -11.45
C GLY A 31 -0.13 4.95 -11.17
N PRO A 32 -0.62 6.21 -11.20
CA PRO A 32 -2.03 6.51 -10.95
C PRO A 32 -3.00 5.79 -11.90
N ASP A 33 -2.66 5.69 -13.18
CA ASP A 33 -3.49 4.98 -14.17
C ASP A 33 -3.55 3.48 -13.86
N ILE A 34 -2.40 2.88 -13.55
CA ILE A 34 -2.31 1.46 -13.18
C ILE A 34 -3.07 1.20 -11.88
N TRP A 35 -2.93 2.06 -10.87
CA TRP A 35 -3.62 1.89 -9.59
C TRP A 35 -5.14 2.02 -9.72
N ASN A 36 -5.61 3.01 -10.49
CA ASN A 36 -7.04 3.18 -10.78
C ASN A 36 -7.65 1.95 -11.47
N ALA A 37 -6.87 1.25 -12.31
CA ALA A 37 -7.29 -0.02 -12.91
C ALA A 37 -7.14 -1.22 -11.97
N ALA A 38 -6.08 -1.28 -11.16
CA ALA A 38 -5.76 -2.44 -10.32
C ALA A 38 -6.66 -2.55 -9.09
N ARG A 39 -6.93 -1.45 -8.38
CA ARG A 39 -7.73 -1.47 -7.14
C ARG A 39 -9.12 -2.12 -7.33
N PRO A 40 -9.93 -1.73 -8.33
CA PRO A 40 -11.24 -2.36 -8.55
C PRO A 40 -11.15 -3.86 -8.85
N VAL A 41 -10.08 -4.31 -9.51
CA VAL A 41 -9.85 -5.73 -9.81
C VAL A 41 -9.60 -6.50 -8.51
N PHE A 42 -8.73 -6.01 -7.63
CA PHE A 42 -8.49 -6.62 -6.32
C PHE A 42 -9.75 -6.63 -5.47
N ASP A 43 -10.45 -5.49 -5.36
CA ASP A 43 -11.66 -5.37 -4.57
C ASP A 43 -12.73 -6.36 -5.03
N LYS A 44 -12.94 -6.48 -6.35
CA LYS A 44 -13.93 -7.39 -6.92
C LYS A 44 -13.53 -8.85 -6.76
N ALA A 45 -12.25 -9.18 -6.91
CA ALA A 45 -11.74 -10.53 -6.71
C ALA A 45 -11.96 -11.00 -5.26
N VAL A 46 -11.62 -10.17 -4.28
CA VAL A 46 -11.83 -10.47 -2.85
C VAL A 46 -13.32 -10.60 -2.55
N ALA A 47 -14.15 -9.64 -2.99
CA ALA A 47 -15.59 -9.71 -2.77
C ALA A 47 -16.22 -10.98 -3.37
N SER A 48 -15.78 -11.38 -4.56
CA SER A 48 -16.26 -12.58 -5.25
C SER A 48 -15.80 -13.87 -4.58
N ALA A 49 -14.54 -13.96 -4.14
CA ALA A 49 -13.98 -15.17 -3.54
C ALA A 49 -14.57 -15.45 -2.14
N TYR A 50 -14.93 -14.39 -1.42
CA TYR A 50 -15.36 -14.49 -0.02
C TYR A 50 -16.83 -14.10 0.20
N ASN A 51 -17.61 -13.94 -0.87
CA ASN A 51 -19.01 -13.48 -0.82
C ASN A 51 -19.20 -12.24 0.07
N GLY A 52 -18.28 -11.27 -0.07
CA GLY A 52 -18.28 -10.02 0.71
C GLY A 52 -17.91 -10.15 2.20
N LYS A 53 -17.55 -11.34 2.69
CA LYS A 53 -17.11 -11.55 4.09
C LYS A 53 -15.71 -10.98 4.36
N ARG A 54 -14.95 -10.70 3.30
CA ARG A 54 -13.62 -10.07 3.38
C ARG A 54 -13.57 -8.85 2.48
N GLU A 55 -12.75 -7.88 2.87
CA GLU A 55 -12.54 -6.64 2.12
C GLU A 55 -11.18 -6.03 2.51
N ILE A 56 -10.42 -5.53 1.53
CA ILE A 56 -9.19 -4.81 1.82
C ILE A 56 -9.51 -3.36 2.18
N LYS A 57 -8.88 -2.84 3.23
CA LYS A 57 -8.92 -1.42 3.59
C LYS A 57 -7.63 -0.74 3.12
N TRP A 58 -7.72 -0.04 2.00
CA TRP A 58 -6.57 0.63 1.40
C TRP A 58 -6.16 1.88 2.18
N LEU A 59 -4.87 2.01 2.48
CA LEU A 59 -4.27 3.19 3.11
C LEU A 59 -3.26 3.82 2.14
N GLU A 60 -3.54 4.99 1.59
CA GLU A 60 -2.55 5.67 0.75
C GLU A 60 -1.38 6.16 1.60
N ILE A 61 -0.15 5.84 1.18
CA ILE A 61 1.09 6.38 1.73
C ILE A 61 1.95 6.97 0.60
N LEU A 62 2.77 7.96 0.92
CA LEU A 62 3.47 8.75 -0.09
C LEU A 62 4.90 8.29 -0.29
N ALA A 63 5.32 8.07 -1.54
CA ALA A 63 6.73 8.00 -1.90
C ALA A 63 6.93 8.52 -3.34
N GLY A 64 8.17 8.81 -3.71
CA GLY A 64 8.52 9.24 -5.07
C GLY A 64 8.22 10.72 -5.32
N GLU A 65 7.99 11.07 -6.58
CA GLU A 65 7.71 12.43 -7.03
C GLU A 65 6.47 13.01 -6.33
N LYS A 66 5.42 12.19 -6.18
CA LYS A 66 4.20 12.61 -5.46
C LYS A 66 4.49 13.01 -4.01
N ALA A 67 5.38 12.28 -3.32
CA ALA A 67 5.79 12.61 -1.96
C ALA A 67 6.63 13.88 -1.91
N PHE A 68 7.59 14.02 -2.83
CA PHE A 68 8.47 15.19 -2.88
C PHE A 68 7.67 16.47 -3.11
N ASN A 69 6.73 16.45 -4.05
CA ASN A 69 5.87 17.61 -4.35
C ASN A 69 4.98 18.02 -3.16
N LYS A 70 4.54 17.06 -2.34
CA LYS A 70 3.66 17.33 -1.18
C LYS A 70 4.40 17.66 0.11
N THR A 71 5.59 17.09 0.31
CA THR A 71 6.27 17.08 1.62
C THR A 71 7.71 17.60 1.58
N GLY A 72 8.28 17.81 0.39
CA GLY A 72 9.70 18.08 0.19
C GLY A 72 10.61 16.86 0.38
N LYS A 73 10.06 15.67 0.65
CA LYS A 73 10.81 14.42 0.88
C LYS A 73 10.41 13.36 -0.14
N TRP A 74 11.40 12.69 -0.74
CA TRP A 74 11.19 11.58 -1.67
C TRP A 74 10.65 10.32 -0.97
N LEU A 75 11.10 10.07 0.26
CA LEU A 75 10.68 8.95 1.08
C LEU A 75 10.45 9.45 2.52
N PRO A 76 9.22 9.86 2.86
CA PRO A 76 8.85 10.21 4.24
C PRO A 76 9.05 9.03 5.21
N GLU A 77 9.49 9.29 6.44
CA GLU A 77 9.67 8.24 7.45
C GLU A 77 8.34 7.61 7.83
N GLU A 78 7.25 8.38 7.75
CA GLU A 78 5.88 7.93 7.99
C GLU A 78 5.49 6.79 7.04
N THR A 79 5.98 6.82 5.80
CA THR A 79 5.77 5.76 4.80
C THR A 79 6.48 4.47 5.22
N LEU A 80 7.74 4.56 5.65
CA LEU A 80 8.49 3.41 6.15
C LEU A 80 7.86 2.84 7.43
N LYS A 81 7.46 3.72 8.35
CA LYS A 81 6.74 3.34 9.56
C LYS A 81 5.43 2.62 9.24
N ALA A 82 4.63 3.16 8.31
CA ALA A 82 3.37 2.53 7.91
C ALA A 82 3.58 1.14 7.29
N ILE A 83 4.59 0.96 6.43
CA ILE A 83 4.91 -0.35 5.85
C ILE A 83 5.30 -1.35 6.95
N ARG A 84 6.19 -0.96 7.87
CA ARG A 84 6.61 -1.82 8.99
C ARG A 84 5.43 -2.21 9.88
N GLU A 85 4.55 -1.26 10.19
CA GLU A 85 3.38 -1.47 11.05
C GLU A 85 2.29 -2.35 10.43
N HIS A 86 2.15 -2.35 9.09
CA HIS A 86 1.08 -3.07 8.40
C HIS A 86 1.57 -4.35 7.70
N VAL A 87 2.88 -4.61 7.73
CA VAL A 87 3.56 -5.82 7.23
C VAL A 87 3.54 -6.00 5.72
N VAL A 88 2.37 -5.83 5.09
CA VAL A 88 2.15 -6.00 3.66
C VAL A 88 1.77 -4.65 3.06
N ALA A 89 2.46 -4.23 2.01
CA ALA A 89 2.14 -3.04 1.23
C ALA A 89 2.33 -3.31 -0.27
N ILE A 90 1.66 -2.52 -1.11
CA ILE A 90 1.81 -2.56 -2.58
C ILE A 90 2.29 -1.21 -3.10
N LYS A 91 3.07 -1.21 -4.19
CA LYS A 91 3.50 0.05 -4.81
C LYS A 91 3.38 0.03 -6.33
N GLY A 92 3.08 1.19 -6.89
CA GLY A 92 3.28 1.50 -8.31
C GLY A 92 4.77 1.67 -8.68
N PRO A 93 5.06 2.04 -9.94
CA PRO A 93 6.38 2.49 -10.36
C PRO A 93 6.78 3.77 -9.61
N MET A 94 8.07 3.99 -9.41
CA MET A 94 8.59 5.18 -8.72
C MET A 94 9.81 5.72 -9.47
N THR A 95 9.91 7.04 -9.55
CA THR A 95 11.06 7.71 -10.16
C THR A 95 12.19 7.86 -9.16
N THR A 96 13.39 7.41 -9.55
CA THR A 96 14.62 7.70 -8.80
C THR A 96 15.28 8.95 -9.41
N PRO A 97 15.52 10.02 -8.63
CA PRO A 97 16.26 11.17 -9.12
C PRO A 97 17.69 10.77 -9.44
N VAL A 98 18.17 11.19 -10.61
CA VAL A 98 19.54 10.95 -11.05
C VAL A 98 20.54 11.50 -10.01
N GLY A 99 21.49 10.66 -9.61
CA GLY A 99 22.59 11.04 -8.71
C GLY A 99 22.23 11.24 -7.24
N LYS A 100 20.96 11.00 -6.83
CA LYS A 100 20.53 11.19 -5.43
C LYS A 100 20.39 9.92 -4.61
N GLY A 101 20.40 8.73 -5.23
CA GLY A 101 20.32 7.43 -4.56
C GLY A 101 19.33 7.43 -3.39
N ILE A 102 18.03 7.24 -3.67
CA ILE A 102 17.00 7.13 -2.63
C ILE A 102 17.33 5.94 -1.72
#